data_AF-A0A4R6BYE0-F1
#
_entry.id   AF-A0A4R6BYE0-F1
#
_cell.length_a   1.000
_cell.length_b   1.000
_cell.length_c   1.000
_cell.angle_alpha   90.00
_cell.angle_beta   90.00
_cell.angle_gamma   90.00
#
_symmetry.space_group_name_H-M   'P 1'
#
loop_
_entity.id
_entity.type
_entity.pdbx_description
1 polymer ?
#
loop_
_entity_poly.entity_id
_entity_poly.type
_entity_poly.pdbx_seq_one_letter_code
_entity_poly.pdbx_strand_id
1 'polypeptide(L)'
;MNDLWDILIYVIMFGAQHILSSMRNKWLGLIVPLGYTAFVSYQIYTGEEKIIPALLISLLMYAFLGGIFYKARKELFQKQKSELNKMRTKDSF
;
A
#
# COMPACT_ATOMS: atom_id res chain seq x y z
N MET A 1 10.07 24.44 -0.99
CA MET A 1 8.65 24.30 -0.56
C MET A 1 8.69 23.94 0.92
N ASN A 2 7.73 24.40 1.74
CA ASN A 2 7.82 24.22 3.21
C ASN A 2 7.78 22.73 3.56
N ASP A 3 8.83 22.21 4.20
CA ASP A 3 9.03 20.80 4.59
C ASP A 3 7.81 20.14 5.27
N LEU A 4 6.98 20.95 5.94
CA LEU A 4 5.72 20.50 6.56
C LEU A 4 4.68 19.99 5.55
N TRP A 5 4.63 20.55 4.34
CA TRP A 5 3.71 20.10 3.28
C TRP A 5 4.12 18.75 2.71
N ASP A 6 5.43 18.52 2.56
CA ASP A 6 5.94 17.24 2.05
C ASP A 6 5.66 16.12 3.05
N ILE A 7 5.88 16.37 4.35
CA ILE A 7 5.57 15.42 5.42
C ILE A 7 4.07 15.07 5.43
N LEU A 8 3.19 16.08 5.28
CA LEU A 8 1.75 15.86 5.26
C LEU A 8 1.32 14.97 4.08
N ILE A 9 1.92 15.17 2.91
CA ILE A 9 1.69 14.36 1.72
C ILE A 9 2.09 12.90 1.97
N TYR A 10 3.26 12.66 2.55
CA TYR A 10 3.69 11.29 2.87
C TYR A 10 2.76 10.62 3.89
N VAL A 11 2.34 11.31 4.95
CA VAL A 11 1.42 10.77 5.96
C VAL A 11 0.07 10.40 5.33
N ILE A 12 -0.47 11.25 4.47
CA ILE A 12 -1.73 10.98 3.75
C ILE A 12 -1.54 9.77 2.82
N MET A 13 -0.40 9.67 2.12
CA MET A 13 -0.11 8.59 1.20
C MET A 13 0.00 7.24 1.92
N PHE A 14 0.70 7.20 3.07
CA PHE A 14 0.80 6.01 3.91
C PHE A 14 -0.55 5.63 4.55
N GLY A 15 -1.30 6.62 5.04
CA GLY A 15 -2.64 6.42 5.60
C GLY A 15 -3.61 5.85 4.57
N ALA A 16 -3.61 6.43 3.37
CA ALA A 16 -4.40 5.93 2.24
C ALA A 16 -3.97 4.50 1.88
N GLN A 17 -2.68 4.19 1.82
CA GLN A 17 -2.19 2.84 1.53
C GLN A 17 -2.72 1.80 2.50
N HIS A 18 -2.70 2.11 3.80
CA HIS A 18 -3.11 1.18 4.83
C HIS A 18 -4.63 0.93 4.78
N ILE A 19 -5.42 1.99 4.64
CA ILE A 19 -6.88 1.90 4.54
C ILE A 19 -7.30 1.15 3.27
N LEU A 20 -6.72 1.52 2.13
CA LEU A 20 -7.04 0.94 0.83
C LEU A 20 -6.61 -0.53 0.72
N SER A 21 -5.50 -0.90 1.35
CA SER A 21 -5.07 -2.30 1.43
C SER A 21 -5.90 -3.15 2.40
N SER A 22 -6.60 -2.53 3.35
CA SER A 22 -7.56 -3.18 4.25
C SER A 22 -8.97 -3.27 3.66
N MET A 23 -9.23 -2.65 2.51
CA MET A 23 -10.52 -2.75 1.85
C MET A 23 -10.64 -4.06 1.08
N ARG A 24 -11.87 -4.59 0.98
CA ARG A 24 -12.20 -5.84 0.28
C ARG A 24 -11.76 -5.84 -1.19
N ASN A 25 -11.62 -4.65 -1.78
CA ASN A 25 -11.26 -4.49 -3.18
C ASN A 25 -9.73 -4.48 -3.38
N LYS A 26 -9.23 -5.56 -4.00
CA LYS A 26 -7.80 -5.83 -4.24
C LYS A 26 -7.09 -4.70 -5.01
N TRP A 27 -7.83 -3.96 -5.83
CA TRP A 27 -7.33 -2.90 -6.70
C TRP A 27 -7.00 -1.59 -5.96
N LEU A 28 -7.60 -1.37 -4.78
CA LEU A 28 -7.39 -0.14 -4.02
C LEU A 28 -5.99 -0.07 -3.42
N GLY A 29 -5.41 -1.20 -3.02
CA GLY A 29 -4.01 -1.26 -2.58
C GLY A 29 -2.99 -0.94 -3.69
N LEU A 30 -3.41 -0.95 -4.96
CA LEU A 30 -2.59 -0.67 -6.13
C LEU A 30 -2.46 0.83 -6.45
N ILE A 31 -3.33 1.66 -5.86
CA ILE A 31 -3.31 3.11 -6.05
C ILE A 31 -2.01 3.75 -5.52
N VAL A 32 -1.47 3.21 -4.43
CA VAL A 32 -0.27 3.78 -3.82
C VAL A 32 1.02 3.42 -4.56
N PRO A 33 1.23 2.17 -5.03
CA PRO A 33 2.34 1.92 -5.93
C PRO A 33 2.27 2.77 -7.20
N LEU A 34 1.07 3.00 -7.77
CA LEU A 34 0.87 3.91 -8.91
C LEU A 34 1.24 5.36 -8.60
N GLY A 35 0.81 5.89 -7.45
CA GLY A 35 1.16 7.24 -7.02
C GLY A 35 2.66 7.42 -6.80
N TYR A 36 3.32 6.41 -6.23
CA TYR A 36 4.76 6.39 -6.05
C TYR A 36 5.51 6.38 -7.39
N THR A 37 5.07 5.58 -8.37
CA THR A 37 5.69 5.58 -9.71
C THR A 37 5.59 6.95 -10.38
N ALA A 38 4.44 7.62 -10.25
CA ALA A 38 4.24 8.96 -10.82
C ALA A 38 5.18 10.00 -10.19
N PHE A 39 5.35 9.95 -8.87
CA PHE A 39 6.26 10.84 -8.14
C PHE A 39 7.72 10.65 -8.55
N VAL A 40 8.21 9.41 -8.59
CA VAL A 40 9.58 9.11 -9.02
C VAL A 40 9.79 9.50 -10.49
N SER A 41 8.81 9.24 -11.35
CA SER A 41 8.88 9.64 -12.76
C SER A 41 8.98 11.16 -12.92
N TYR A 42 8.28 11.92 -12.08
CA TYR A 42 8.36 13.38 -12.06
C TYR A 42 9.76 13.86 -11.64
N GLN A 43 10.34 13.30 -10.57
CA GLN A 43 11.70 13.67 -10.11
C GLN A 43 12.81 13.31 -11.10
N ILE A 44 12.66 12.20 -11.83
CA ILE A 44 13.57 11.85 -12.93
C ILE A 44 13.42 12.84 -14.08
N TYR A 45 12.20 13.25 -14.42
CA TYR A 45 11.94 14.20 -15.50
C TYR A 45 12.46 15.62 -15.20
N THR A 46 12.35 16.08 -13.95
CA THR A 46 12.90 17.37 -13.51
C THR A 46 14.42 17.35 -13.31
N GLY A 47 15.06 16.17 -13.39
CA GLY A 47 16.50 16.01 -13.24
C GLY A 47 16.99 16.10 -11.79
N GLU A 48 16.08 16.06 -10.81
CA GLU A 48 16.41 16.13 -9.39
C GLU A 48 17.05 14.83 -8.88
N GLU A 49 16.73 13.69 -9.50
CA GLU A 49 17.26 12.38 -9.12
C GLU A 49 17.96 11.67 -10.29
N LYS A 50 19.07 10.99 -9.99
CA LYS A 50 19.73 10.10 -10.94
C LYS A 50 18.93 8.81 -11.09
N ILE A 51 18.82 8.32 -12.33
CA ILE A 51 18.00 7.14 -12.67
C ILE A 51 18.39 5.90 -11.85
N ILE A 52 19.69 5.64 -11.67
CA ILE A 52 20.19 4.43 -10.99
C ILE A 52 19.76 4.36 -9.51
N PRO A 53 20.03 5.36 -8.65
CA PRO A 53 19.58 5.33 -7.26
C PRO A 53 18.05 5.32 -7.14
N ALA A 54 17.33 6.09 -7.98
CA ALA A 54 15.87 6.08 -8.00
C ALA A 54 15.29 4.68 -8.28
N LEU A 55 15.93 3.90 -9.16
CA LEU A 55 15.52 2.54 -9.50
C LEU A 55 15.73 1.56 -8.33
N LEU A 56 16.87 1.66 -7.64
CA LEU A 56 17.18 0.84 -6.45
C LEU A 56 16.20 1.12 -5.30
N ILE A 57 15.95 2.39 -5.01
CA ILE A 57 15.01 2.81 -3.96
C ILE A 57 13.59 2.36 -4.31
N SER A 58 13.20 2.49 -5.57
CA SER A 58 11.89 2.02 -6.05
C SER A 58 11.71 0.51 -5.87
N LEU A 59 12.75 -0.28 -6.14
CA LEU A 59 12.72 -1.74 -5.94
C LEU A 59 12.48 -2.10 -4.47
N LEU A 60 13.17 -1.44 -3.55
CA LEU A 60 12.96 -1.59 -2.11
C LEU A 60 11.55 -1.17 -1.69
N MET A 61 11.09 -0.02 -2.18
CA MET A 61 9.74 0.50 -1.88
C MET A 61 8.65 -0.47 -2.33
N TYR A 62 8.75 -0.99 -3.56
CA TYR A 62 7.77 -1.97 -4.07
C TYR A 62 7.80 -3.28 -3.29
N ALA A 63 8.98 -3.77 -2.89
CA ALA A 63 9.07 -4.96 -2.04
C ALA A 63 8.36 -4.74 -0.69
N PHE A 64 8.54 -3.56 -0.09
CA PHE A 64 7.89 -3.20 1.17
C PHE A 64 6.37 -3.08 1.03
N LEU A 65 5.91 -2.38 -0.01
CA LEU A 65 4.49 -2.26 -0.37
C LEU A 65 3.83 -3.62 -0.59
N GLY A 66 4.49 -4.51 -1.34
CA GLY A 66 4.03 -5.88 -1.57
C GLY A 66 3.91 -6.68 -0.28
N GLY A 67 4.86 -6.52 0.64
CA GLY A 67 4.81 -7.14 1.97
C GLY A 67 3.63 -6.67 2.82
N ILE A 68 3.39 -5.35 2.88
CA ILE A 68 2.24 -4.77 3.58
C ILE A 68 0.93 -5.28 2.99
N PHE A 69 0.83 -5.29 1.66
CA PHE A 69 -0.35 -5.75 0.95
C PHE A 69 -0.64 -7.22 1.23
N TYR A 70 0.38 -8.08 1.18
CA TYR A 70 0.23 -9.50 1.48
C TYR A 70 -0.22 -9.74 2.92
N LYS A 71 0.38 -9.03 3.89
CA LYS A 71 0.01 -9.14 5.31
C LYS A 71 -1.44 -8.71 5.54
N ALA A 72 -1.83 -7.53 5.05
CA ALA A 72 -3.19 -7.02 5.19
C ALA A 72 -4.23 -7.98 4.61
N ARG A 73 -3.95 -8.57 3.44
CA ARG A 73 -4.84 -9.52 2.78
C ARG A 73 -4.94 -10.86 3.51
N LYS A 74 -3.82 -11.32 4.09
CA LYS A 74 -3.78 -12.53 4.92
C LYS A 74 -4.63 -12.36 6.18
N GLU A 75 -4.54 -11.22 6.85
CA GLU A 75 -5.37 -10.91 8.02
C GLU A 75 -6.87 -10.84 7.67
N LEU A 76 -7.21 -10.20 6.55
CA LEU A 76 -8.58 -10.16 6.02
C LEU A 76 -9.15 -11.56 5.76
N PHE A 77 -8.35 -12.42 5.11
CA PHE A 77 -8.75 -13.79 4.83
C PHE A 77 -8.94 -14.62 6.11
N GLN A 78 -8.07 -14.44 7.10
CA GLN A 78 -8.21 -15.11 8.39
C GLN A 78 -9.46 -14.65 9.14
N LYS A 79 -9.77 -13.35 9.14
CA LYS A 79 -11.00 -12.81 9.73
C LYS A 79 -12.23 -13.43 9.07
N GLN A 80 -12.31 -13.43 7.73
CA GLN A 80 -13.41 -14.03 6.99
C GLN A 80 -13.58 -15.53 7.28
N LYS A 81 -12.47 -16.29 7.34
CA LYS A 81 -12.51 -17.71 7.70
C LYS A 81 -13.02 -17.94 9.12
N SER A 82 -12.65 -17.07 10.07
CA SER A 82 -13.13 -17.15 11.45
C SER A 82 -14.63 -16.85 11.55
N GLU A 83 -15.12 -15.87 10.79
CA GLU A 83 -16.55 -15.52 10.75
C GLU A 83 -17.37 -16.65 10.12
N LEU A 84 -16.89 -17.26 9.03
CA LEU A 84 -17.53 -18.41 8.40
C LEU A 84 -17.63 -19.61 9.35
N ASN A 85 -16.58 -19.90 10.11
CA ASN A 85 -16.59 -20.97 11.11
C ASN A 85 -17.56 -20.70 12.27
N LYS A 86 -17.71 -19.43 12.70
CA LYS A 86 -18.71 -19.04 13.71
C LYS A 86 -20.14 -19.21 13.20
N MET A 87 -20.41 -18.92 11.93
CA MET A 87 -21.72 -19.16 11.33
C MET A 87 -22.02 -20.66 11.24
N ARG A 88 -21.05 -21.46 10.77
CA ARG A 88 -21.22 -22.91 10.61
C ARG A 88 -21.46 -23.67 11.91
N THR A 89 -20.90 -23.18 13.02
CA THR A 89 -21.11 -23.77 14.36
C THR A 89 -22.45 -23.39 14.98
N LYS A 90 -23.05 -22.28 14.52
CA LYS A 90 -24.36 -21.81 14.98
C LYS A 90 -25.52 -22.47 14.24
N ASP A 91 -25.33 -22.86 12.97
CA ASP A 91 -26.33 -23.58 12.17
C ASP A 91 -26.38 -25.09 12.47
N SER A 92 -25.36 -25.63 13.15
CA SER A 92 -25.25 -27.06 13.49
C SER A 92 -25.86 -27.43 14.85
N PHE A 93 -26.58 -26.51 15.50
CA PHE A 93 -27.28 -26.68 16.78
C PHE A 93 -28.75 -26.31 16.62
#